data_AF-A0A0A9YPJ4-F1
#
_entry.id   AF-A0A0A9YPJ4-F1
#
_cell.length_a   1.000
_cell.length_b   1.000
_cell.length_c   1.000
_cell.angle_alpha   90.00
_cell.angle_beta   90.00
_cell.angle_gamma   90.00
#
_symmetry.space_group_name_H-M   'P 1'
#
loop_
_entity.id
_entity.type
_entity.pdbx_description
1 polymer ?
#
loop_
_entity_poly.entity_id
_entity_poly.type
_entity_poly.pdbx_seq_one_letter_code
_entity_poly.pdbx_strand_id
1 'polypeptide(L)'
;MLAFQKIIPEALKRVSKIQTPYLQFKRTQVCVGHSQEKGIILGVYSDPDDVKGASFTQTALDFDKESGGKMSHALHVAGTIPKLGEYRLLLETHPGFSVVAMAGLGPECVGYNEVEDMDEEKENIRIATSVGARGLQNIGIRSIMTESMGSAESAAEGTALGVWVFQEMKEVKRQIPIPGIGLYDSCDYTGWQIGLQKASAQNLARQLSEIPSNILTPIGFAQSSVDILAKAGVSVEVKVKAWAKIMDLNAFLAAGSGSCEPPVFVELSYYGCEPDTPPLVLIGKGVTFNSGGLCLKTCEEQKDMRGDKSGAAVVVGAMRAASALNLPMNIRGIIPLTENMPGPCAVKPGDVIRSKSGKTIVVEDTDFDGRLMLADAMTYAGIYNPKAIISIGSHFGNTTTAKCWRLMWQTQATTT
;
A
#
# COMPACT_ATOMS: atom_id res chain seq x y z
N MET A 1 -24.60 20.48 -13.90
CA MET A 1 -23.54 21.50 -14.01
C MET A 1 -24.07 22.81 -13.45
N LEU A 2 -23.29 23.48 -12.60
CA LEU A 2 -23.55 24.77 -11.92
C LEU A 2 -24.50 24.75 -10.70
N ALA A 3 -23.92 24.51 -9.51
CA ALA A 3 -24.17 25.25 -8.25
C ALA A 3 -23.58 24.52 -7.00
N PHE A 4 -22.27 24.24 -6.96
CA PHE A 4 -21.61 23.75 -5.73
C PHE A 4 -20.17 24.31 -5.59
N GLN A 5 -20.02 25.63 -5.81
CA GLN A 5 -18.71 26.31 -5.72
C GLN A 5 -18.66 27.49 -4.71
N LYS A 6 -19.62 27.57 -3.79
CA LYS A 6 -19.62 28.53 -2.67
C LYS A 6 -19.97 27.69 -1.43
N ILE A 7 -19.07 27.34 -0.53
CA ILE A 7 -18.27 28.19 0.36
C ILE A 7 -17.01 27.40 0.71
N ILE A 8 -15.85 27.83 0.22
CA ILE A 8 -14.54 27.39 0.73
C ILE A 8 -14.01 28.57 1.55
N PRO A 9 -13.83 28.42 2.88
CA PRO A 9 -13.23 29.45 3.73
C PRO A 9 -11.92 29.99 3.13
N GLU A 10 -11.68 31.30 3.23
CA GLU A 10 -10.48 31.94 2.66
C GLU A 10 -9.15 31.36 3.16
N ALA A 11 -9.15 30.77 4.36
CA ALA A 11 -8.03 30.00 4.91
C ALA A 11 -7.68 28.75 4.06
N LEU A 12 -8.69 28.03 3.55
CA LEU A 12 -8.51 26.86 2.67
C LEU A 12 -7.98 27.24 1.27
N LYS A 13 -8.25 28.46 0.79
CA LYS A 13 -7.70 28.97 -0.48
C LYS A 13 -6.22 29.37 -0.41
N ARG A 14 -5.71 29.76 0.77
CA ARG A 14 -4.27 30.03 0.97
C ARG A 14 -3.47 28.75 1.16
N VAL A 15 -4.05 27.76 1.84
CA VAL A 15 -3.44 26.43 2.01
C VAL A 15 -3.42 25.63 0.70
N SER A 16 -4.48 25.73 -0.13
CA SER A 16 -4.54 25.02 -1.42
C SER A 16 -3.48 25.48 -2.43
N LYS A 17 -2.96 26.71 -2.36
CA LYS A 17 -1.88 27.19 -3.23
C LYS A 17 -0.48 26.72 -2.82
N ILE A 18 -0.31 26.26 -1.57
CA ILE A 18 0.99 25.82 -1.04
C ILE A 18 1.08 24.27 -1.01
N GLN A 19 -0.06 23.55 -0.97
CA GLN A 19 -0.08 22.10 -0.75
C GLN A 19 -0.40 21.22 -1.98
N THR A 20 -0.67 21.78 -3.17
CA THR A 20 -1.14 20.98 -4.33
C THR A 20 -0.13 20.58 -5.43
N PRO A 21 1.18 20.88 -5.41
CA PRO A 21 2.05 20.40 -6.50
C PRO A 21 2.51 18.94 -6.32
N TYR A 22 2.46 18.37 -5.11
CA TYR A 22 3.09 17.08 -4.80
C TYR A 22 2.24 15.84 -5.07
N LEU A 23 0.92 15.99 -5.22
CA LEU A 23 -0.02 14.88 -5.46
C LEU A 23 -0.61 14.85 -6.88
N GLN A 24 -0.19 15.78 -7.74
CA GLN A 24 -0.46 15.61 -9.16
C GLN A 24 0.42 14.48 -9.67
N PHE A 25 -0.20 13.37 -10.06
CA PHE A 25 0.36 12.43 -11.04
C PHE A 25 0.63 13.22 -12.33
N LYS A 26 1.75 13.96 -12.37
CA LYS A 26 2.28 14.44 -13.62
C LYS A 26 2.73 13.20 -14.36
N ARG A 27 1.97 12.82 -15.40
CA ARG A 27 2.52 12.09 -16.54
C ARG A 27 3.75 12.89 -16.97
N THR A 28 4.93 12.48 -16.54
CA THR A 28 6.17 12.96 -17.11
C THR A 28 6.09 12.62 -18.59
N GLN A 29 5.98 13.65 -19.41
CA GLN A 29 6.06 13.53 -20.85
C GLN A 29 7.50 13.10 -21.14
N VAL A 30 7.71 11.80 -21.28
CA VAL A 30 9.02 11.22 -21.60
C VAL A 30 9.33 11.62 -23.03
N CYS A 31 10.34 12.47 -23.22
CA CYS A 31 10.93 12.71 -24.53
C CYS A 31 11.44 11.37 -25.07
N VAL A 32 10.83 10.90 -26.16
CA VAL A 32 11.14 9.62 -26.82
C VAL A 32 12.46 9.77 -27.59
N GLY A 33 13.57 9.50 -26.91
CA GLY A 33 14.82 9.12 -27.55
C GLY A 33 14.75 7.63 -27.90
N HIS A 34 14.96 7.31 -29.18
CA HIS A 34 14.67 6.02 -29.81
C HIS A 34 15.66 4.87 -29.51
N SER A 35 16.46 4.93 -28.45
CA SER A 35 17.26 3.79 -27.98
C SER A 35 16.66 3.24 -26.68
N GLN A 36 15.58 2.46 -26.78
CA GLN A 36 14.99 1.81 -25.61
C GLN A 36 15.80 0.55 -25.28
N GLU A 37 16.82 0.69 -24.44
CA GLU A 37 17.44 -0.46 -23.78
C GLU A 37 16.36 -1.22 -23.01
N LYS A 38 16.08 -2.45 -23.45
CA LYS A 38 15.08 -3.34 -22.84
C LYS A 38 15.80 -4.37 -21.98
N GLY A 39 15.32 -4.51 -20.76
CA GLY A 39 15.69 -5.62 -19.89
C GLY A 39 14.62 -6.69 -19.88
N ILE A 40 15.00 -7.92 -19.60
CA ILE A 40 14.08 -9.03 -19.34
C ILE A 40 14.46 -9.73 -18.03
N ILE A 41 13.46 -10.20 -17.29
CA ILE A 41 13.64 -11.03 -16.10
C ILE A 41 13.20 -12.45 -16.43
N LEU A 42 14.10 -13.41 -16.20
CA LEU A 42 13.89 -14.83 -16.45
C LEU A 42 14.21 -15.66 -15.19
N GLY A 43 13.47 -16.75 -14.99
CA GLY A 43 13.61 -17.59 -13.81
C GLY A 43 14.67 -18.69 -13.95
N VAL A 44 15.36 -18.99 -12.85
CA VAL A 44 16.19 -20.20 -12.71
C VAL A 44 15.99 -20.79 -11.32
N TYR A 45 15.70 -22.09 -11.26
CA TYR A 45 15.64 -22.84 -10.02
C TYR A 45 17.05 -23.20 -9.55
N SER A 46 17.21 -23.25 -8.23
CA SER A 46 18.46 -23.60 -7.58
C SER A 46 18.31 -24.89 -6.80
N ASP A 47 19.16 -25.87 -7.09
CA ASP A 47 19.30 -27.09 -6.29
C ASP A 47 20.36 -26.86 -5.20
N PRO A 48 20.05 -27.05 -3.91
CA PRO A 48 21.04 -26.98 -2.83
C PRO A 48 22.22 -27.96 -3.01
N ASP A 49 21.97 -29.11 -3.62
CA ASP A 49 22.94 -30.18 -3.81
C ASP A 49 23.73 -30.03 -5.13
N ASP A 50 23.22 -29.27 -6.09
CA ASP A 50 23.91 -28.90 -7.33
C ASP A 50 23.95 -27.38 -7.55
N VAL A 51 24.95 -26.73 -6.93
CA VAL A 51 25.15 -25.27 -7.00
C VAL A 51 25.54 -24.74 -8.39
N LYS A 52 25.81 -25.61 -9.36
CA LYS A 52 26.17 -25.24 -10.75
C LYS A 52 25.11 -25.70 -11.77
N GLY A 53 24.28 -26.67 -11.43
CA GLY A 53 23.17 -27.12 -12.25
C GLY A 53 22.09 -26.05 -12.37
N ALA A 54 21.85 -25.58 -13.59
CA ALA A 54 20.76 -24.65 -13.89
C ALA A 54 19.53 -25.44 -14.34
N SER A 55 18.45 -25.40 -13.54
CA SER A 55 17.12 -25.77 -14.00
C SER A 55 16.37 -24.49 -14.37
N PHE A 56 16.20 -24.24 -15.67
CA PHE A 56 15.54 -23.04 -16.16
C PHE A 56 14.03 -23.25 -16.23
N THR A 57 13.26 -22.17 -16.09
CA THR A 57 11.83 -22.19 -16.45
C THR A 57 11.65 -22.47 -17.95
N GLN A 58 10.45 -22.90 -18.36
CA GLN A 58 10.19 -23.23 -19.76
C GLN A 58 10.45 -22.04 -20.70
N THR A 59 9.98 -20.84 -20.34
CA THR A 59 10.23 -19.63 -21.14
C THR A 59 11.71 -19.28 -21.15
N ALA A 60 12.45 -19.43 -20.04
CA ALA A 60 13.89 -19.20 -20.04
C ALA A 60 14.65 -20.20 -20.93
N LEU A 61 14.22 -21.46 -20.98
CA LEU A 61 14.75 -22.47 -21.90
C LEU A 61 14.51 -22.09 -23.36
N ASP A 62 13.29 -21.66 -23.70
CA ASP A 62 12.95 -21.30 -25.07
C ASP A 62 13.67 -20.01 -25.49
N PHE A 63 13.80 -19.04 -24.58
CA PHE A 63 14.64 -17.86 -24.76
C PHE A 63 16.12 -18.21 -24.99
N ASP A 64 16.68 -19.17 -24.24
CA ASP A 64 18.06 -19.61 -24.45
C ASP A 64 18.26 -20.27 -25.82
N LYS A 65 17.28 -21.08 -26.27
CA LYS A 65 17.30 -21.70 -27.61
C LYS A 65 17.28 -20.63 -28.71
N GLU A 66 16.43 -19.61 -28.59
CA GLU A 66 16.40 -18.48 -29.52
C GLU A 66 17.73 -17.72 -29.56
N SER A 67 18.42 -17.63 -28.41
CA SER A 67 19.74 -17.01 -28.29
C SER A 67 20.91 -17.88 -28.79
N GLY A 68 20.66 -19.16 -29.10
CA GLY A 68 21.69 -20.14 -29.47
C GLY A 68 22.54 -20.62 -28.29
N GLY A 69 21.98 -20.68 -27.08
CA GLY A 69 22.69 -21.15 -25.87
C GLY A 69 23.59 -20.11 -25.22
N LYS A 70 23.51 -18.83 -25.63
CA LYS A 70 24.38 -17.77 -25.11
C LYS A 70 24.04 -17.41 -23.66
N MET A 71 22.76 -17.47 -23.28
CA MET A 71 22.33 -17.13 -21.93
C MET A 71 22.81 -18.18 -20.93
N SER A 72 22.62 -19.47 -21.21
CA SER A 72 23.12 -20.55 -20.35
C SER A 72 24.65 -20.54 -20.25
N HIS A 73 25.36 -20.31 -21.36
CA HIS A 73 26.82 -20.15 -21.36
C HIS A 73 27.26 -18.97 -20.48
N ALA A 74 26.64 -17.79 -20.66
CA ALA A 74 26.97 -16.61 -19.87
C ALA A 74 26.69 -16.80 -18.37
N LEU A 75 25.59 -17.48 -18.01
CA LEU A 75 25.27 -17.78 -16.62
C LEU A 75 26.31 -18.72 -15.99
N HIS A 76 26.71 -19.77 -16.71
CA HIS A 76 27.74 -20.69 -16.24
C HIS A 76 29.10 -20.00 -16.06
N VAL A 77 29.47 -19.09 -16.98
CA VAL A 77 30.70 -18.28 -16.85
C VAL A 77 30.61 -17.32 -15.66
N ALA A 78 29.42 -16.81 -15.34
CA ALA A 78 29.20 -15.91 -14.21
C ALA A 78 29.32 -16.61 -12.83
N GLY A 79 29.40 -17.95 -12.78
CA GLY A 79 29.70 -18.72 -11.57
C GLY A 79 28.54 -19.57 -11.09
N THR A 80 28.22 -19.50 -9.79
CA THR A 80 27.14 -20.29 -9.18
C THR A 80 25.77 -19.76 -9.57
N ILE A 81 24.79 -20.67 -9.61
CA ILE A 81 23.40 -20.32 -9.91
C ILE A 81 22.82 -19.42 -8.80
N PRO A 82 22.06 -18.37 -9.15
CA PRO A 82 21.43 -17.50 -8.17
C PRO A 82 20.45 -18.29 -7.28
N LYS A 83 20.59 -18.13 -5.96
CA LYS A 83 19.61 -18.63 -4.98
C LYS A 83 18.39 -17.72 -4.90
N LEU A 84 17.36 -18.14 -4.17
CA LEU A 84 16.20 -17.30 -3.89
C LEU A 84 16.63 -15.93 -3.34
N GLY A 85 16.15 -14.85 -3.97
CA GLY A 85 16.51 -13.47 -3.63
C GLY A 85 17.84 -12.98 -4.21
N GLU A 86 18.56 -13.82 -4.96
CA GLU A 86 19.70 -13.41 -5.77
C GLU A 86 19.30 -13.25 -7.25
N TYR A 87 20.10 -12.46 -7.97
CA TYR A 87 20.02 -12.37 -9.43
C TYR A 87 21.41 -12.21 -10.04
N ARG A 88 21.52 -12.46 -11.34
CA ARG A 88 22.70 -12.16 -12.16
C ARG A 88 22.28 -11.40 -13.41
N LEU A 89 23.04 -10.37 -13.77
CA LEU A 89 22.82 -9.60 -14.98
C LEU A 89 23.73 -10.16 -16.07
N LEU A 90 23.13 -10.63 -17.15
CA LEU A 90 23.82 -11.13 -18.33
C LEU A 90 23.65 -10.10 -19.44
N LEU A 91 24.77 -9.66 -20.00
CA LEU A 91 24.82 -8.64 -21.05
C LEU A 91 24.95 -9.31 -22.42
N GLU A 92 24.30 -8.72 -23.43
CA GLU A 92 24.46 -9.10 -24.84
C GLU A 92 24.18 -10.58 -25.16
N THR A 93 23.34 -11.23 -24.36
CA THR A 93 22.97 -12.64 -24.58
C THR A 93 21.91 -12.81 -25.66
N HIS A 94 21.08 -11.80 -25.93
CA HIS A 94 19.96 -11.88 -26.89
C HIS A 94 19.84 -10.61 -27.74
N PRO A 95 19.56 -10.70 -29.06
CA PRO A 95 19.47 -9.53 -29.93
C PRO A 95 18.30 -8.58 -29.59
N GLY A 96 17.23 -9.10 -28.99
CA GLY A 96 16.05 -8.32 -28.62
C GLY A 96 16.11 -7.60 -27.25
N PHE A 97 17.07 -7.98 -26.39
CA PHE A 97 17.17 -7.48 -25.02
C PHE A 97 18.62 -7.14 -24.67
N SER A 98 18.86 -5.92 -24.19
CA SER A 98 20.19 -5.44 -23.84
C SER A 98 20.77 -6.16 -22.63
N VAL A 99 19.92 -6.48 -21.65
CA VAL A 99 20.29 -7.10 -20.37
C VAL A 99 19.24 -8.15 -20.00
N VAL A 100 19.71 -9.34 -19.62
CA VAL A 100 18.89 -10.40 -19.04
C VAL A 100 19.19 -10.49 -17.55
N ALA A 101 18.18 -10.32 -16.71
CA ALA A 101 18.26 -10.58 -15.27
C ALA A 101 17.80 -12.01 -14.99
N MET A 102 18.74 -12.92 -14.76
CA MET A 102 18.46 -14.27 -14.27
C MET A 102 18.20 -14.20 -12.77
N ALA A 103 16.97 -14.47 -12.35
CA ALA A 103 16.54 -14.40 -10.95
C ALA A 103 16.35 -15.81 -10.37
N GLY A 104 16.90 -16.03 -9.17
CA GLY A 104 16.80 -17.31 -8.48
C GLY A 104 15.41 -17.52 -7.88
N LEU A 105 14.74 -18.61 -8.27
CA LEU A 105 13.42 -19.01 -7.80
C LEU A 105 13.46 -19.89 -6.54
N GLY A 106 14.65 -20.33 -6.11
CA GLY A 106 14.78 -21.34 -5.07
C GLY A 106 14.53 -22.76 -5.63
N PRO A 107 14.19 -23.74 -4.78
CA PRO A 107 13.96 -25.11 -5.22
C PRO A 107 12.71 -25.23 -6.11
N GLU A 108 12.74 -26.20 -7.01
CA GLU A 108 11.62 -26.51 -7.91
C GLU A 108 10.51 -27.28 -7.18
N CYS A 109 9.28 -27.22 -7.69
CA CYS A 109 8.12 -27.94 -7.16
C CYS A 109 7.75 -27.60 -5.71
N VAL A 110 8.04 -26.37 -5.26
CA VAL A 110 7.48 -25.83 -4.01
C VAL A 110 5.98 -25.56 -4.16
N GLY A 111 5.24 -25.64 -3.07
CA GLY A 111 3.79 -25.43 -3.05
C GLY A 111 3.33 -24.72 -1.79
N TYR A 112 2.18 -25.12 -1.24
CA TYR A 112 1.71 -24.58 0.03
C TYR A 112 2.56 -25.10 1.19
N ASN A 113 3.11 -24.18 1.99
CA ASN A 113 3.77 -24.51 3.24
C ASN A 113 2.82 -24.29 4.41
N GLU A 114 2.44 -25.39 5.08
CA GLU A 114 1.55 -25.36 6.25
C GLU A 114 2.17 -24.66 7.47
N VAL A 115 3.50 -24.66 7.59
CA VAL A 115 4.23 -24.01 8.70
C VAL A 115 4.20 -22.49 8.55
N GLU A 116 4.37 -22.01 7.32
CA GLU A 116 4.39 -20.57 7.02
C GLU A 116 3.00 -20.01 6.67
N ASP A 117 1.98 -20.88 6.55
CA ASP A 117 0.60 -20.56 6.14
C ASP A 117 0.55 -19.75 4.83
N MET A 118 1.40 -20.15 3.87
CA MET A 118 1.65 -19.40 2.65
C MET A 118 1.98 -20.32 1.47
N ASP A 119 1.57 -19.87 0.27
CA ASP A 119 1.99 -20.45 -1.00
C ASP A 119 3.43 -19.98 -1.33
N GLU A 120 4.41 -20.85 -1.10
CA GLU A 120 5.83 -20.53 -1.26
C GLU A 120 6.22 -20.31 -2.72
N GLU A 121 5.60 -21.01 -3.66
CA GLU A 121 5.85 -20.83 -5.08
C GLU A 121 5.56 -19.38 -5.48
N LYS A 122 4.38 -18.88 -5.10
CA LYS A 122 3.99 -17.49 -5.38
C LYS A 122 4.90 -16.49 -4.70
N GLU A 123 5.31 -16.73 -3.46
CA GLU A 123 6.21 -15.83 -2.75
C GLU A 123 7.62 -15.83 -3.36
N ASN A 124 8.13 -16.99 -3.77
CA ASN A 124 9.41 -17.09 -4.46
C ASN A 124 9.41 -16.32 -5.77
N ILE A 125 8.33 -16.42 -6.56
CA ILE A 125 8.15 -15.63 -7.79
C ILE A 125 8.18 -14.13 -7.49
N ARG A 126 7.49 -13.66 -6.44
CA ARG A 126 7.51 -12.24 -6.05
C ARG A 126 8.92 -11.78 -5.68
N ILE A 127 9.62 -12.56 -4.87
CA ILE A 127 10.99 -12.25 -4.42
C ILE A 127 11.94 -12.18 -5.62
N ALA A 128 11.93 -13.22 -6.47
CA ALA A 128 12.80 -13.34 -7.63
C ALA A 128 12.60 -12.19 -8.64
N THR A 129 11.34 -11.94 -9.02
CA THR A 129 11.01 -10.84 -9.95
C THR A 129 11.33 -9.48 -9.35
N SER A 130 11.11 -9.27 -8.05
CA SER A 130 11.46 -8.03 -7.36
C SER A 130 12.97 -7.74 -7.39
N VAL A 131 13.81 -8.73 -7.07
CA VAL A 131 15.28 -8.53 -7.07
C VAL A 131 15.83 -8.31 -8.47
N GLY A 132 15.33 -9.06 -9.47
CA GLY A 132 15.71 -8.89 -10.87
C GLY A 132 15.31 -7.52 -11.41
N ALA A 133 14.08 -7.08 -11.10
CA ALA A 133 13.57 -5.77 -11.53
C ALA A 133 14.37 -4.61 -10.92
N ARG A 134 14.72 -4.70 -9.63
CA ARG A 134 15.61 -3.73 -8.98
C ARG A 134 17.00 -3.72 -9.60
N GLY A 135 17.55 -4.89 -9.93
CA GLY A 135 18.82 -5.02 -10.61
C GLY A 135 18.85 -4.25 -11.94
N LEU A 136 17.82 -4.45 -12.77
CA LEU A 136 17.65 -3.74 -14.03
C LEU A 136 17.42 -2.22 -13.84
N GLN A 137 16.61 -1.83 -12.86
CA GLN A 137 16.36 -0.42 -12.54
C GLN A 137 17.66 0.31 -12.12
N ASN A 138 18.49 -0.34 -11.31
CA ASN A 138 19.73 0.26 -10.79
C ASN A 138 20.75 0.57 -11.88
N ILE A 139 20.74 -0.18 -12.98
CA ILE A 139 21.61 0.08 -14.14
C ILE A 139 20.95 1.00 -15.19
N GLY A 140 19.74 1.51 -14.93
CA GLY A 140 19.08 2.51 -15.77
C GLY A 140 18.18 1.97 -16.87
N ILE A 141 17.86 0.67 -16.87
CA ILE A 141 16.90 0.09 -17.82
C ILE A 141 15.53 0.72 -17.61
N ARG A 142 14.89 1.17 -18.70
CA ARG A 142 13.61 1.89 -18.67
C ARG A 142 12.40 1.03 -19.06
N SER A 143 12.63 -0.13 -19.65
CA SER A 143 11.58 -1.07 -20.07
C SER A 143 11.99 -2.46 -19.64
N ILE A 144 11.23 -3.07 -18.74
CA ILE A 144 11.49 -4.40 -18.18
C ILE A 144 10.34 -5.32 -18.60
N MET A 145 10.67 -6.40 -19.31
CA MET A 145 9.73 -7.48 -19.55
C MET A 145 9.95 -8.57 -18.50
N THR A 146 8.90 -9.15 -17.95
CA THR A 146 8.98 -10.18 -16.91
C THR A 146 8.25 -11.42 -17.38
N GLU A 147 8.92 -12.57 -17.31
CA GLU A 147 8.28 -13.88 -17.46
C GLU A 147 7.21 -14.12 -16.38
N SER A 148 6.20 -14.96 -16.69
CA SER A 148 5.20 -15.38 -15.70
C SER A 148 5.73 -16.27 -14.58
N MET A 149 6.76 -17.09 -14.85
CA MET A 149 7.33 -18.07 -13.92
C MET A 149 6.26 -19.02 -13.32
N GLY A 150 5.21 -19.33 -14.10
CA GLY A 150 4.06 -20.12 -13.65
C GLY A 150 2.89 -19.31 -13.07
N SER A 151 3.12 -18.07 -12.62
CA SER A 151 2.08 -17.17 -12.11
C SER A 151 2.29 -15.72 -12.53
N ALA A 152 1.62 -15.31 -13.61
CA ALA A 152 1.71 -13.93 -14.12
C ALA A 152 1.27 -12.88 -13.09
N GLU A 153 0.32 -13.24 -12.21
CA GLU A 153 -0.11 -12.39 -11.11
C GLU A 153 1.01 -12.13 -10.10
N SER A 154 1.65 -13.17 -9.56
CA SER A 154 2.76 -13.03 -8.61
C SER A 154 3.98 -12.35 -9.22
N ALA A 155 4.27 -12.63 -10.50
CA ALA A 155 5.35 -11.99 -11.23
C ALA A 155 5.12 -10.49 -11.41
N ALA A 156 3.88 -10.09 -11.72
CA ALA A 156 3.49 -8.68 -11.78
C ALA A 156 3.60 -7.99 -10.42
N GLU A 157 3.15 -8.66 -9.35
CA GLU A 157 3.25 -8.16 -7.98
C GLU A 157 4.71 -7.89 -7.59
N GLY A 158 5.57 -8.90 -7.70
CA GLY A 158 6.99 -8.79 -7.34
C GLY A 158 7.73 -7.72 -8.15
N THR A 159 7.54 -7.71 -9.47
CA THR A 159 8.15 -6.70 -10.36
C THR A 159 7.72 -5.28 -9.96
N ALA A 160 6.41 -5.04 -9.83
CA ALA A 160 5.86 -3.71 -9.55
C ALA A 160 6.16 -3.21 -8.13
N LEU A 161 6.14 -4.10 -7.14
CA LEU A 161 6.51 -3.77 -5.76
C LEU A 161 8.03 -3.51 -5.61
N GLY A 162 8.85 -4.26 -6.37
CA GLY A 162 10.30 -4.18 -6.34
C GLY A 162 10.85 -2.87 -6.87
N VAL A 163 10.33 -2.36 -7.99
CA VAL A 163 10.81 -1.12 -8.62
C VAL A 163 10.27 0.15 -7.99
N TRP A 164 9.30 0.04 -7.08
CA TRP A 164 8.71 1.20 -6.41
C TRP A 164 9.69 1.82 -5.40
N VAL A 165 9.74 3.15 -5.40
CA VAL A 165 10.49 3.94 -4.42
C VAL A 165 9.75 5.23 -4.10
N PHE A 166 9.69 5.60 -2.81
CA PHE A 166 9.24 6.92 -2.39
C PHE A 166 10.34 7.95 -2.65
N GLN A 167 10.05 8.93 -3.51
CA GLN A 167 11.07 9.89 -3.96
C GLN A 167 10.55 11.26 -4.38
N GLU A 168 9.25 11.53 -4.21
CA GLU A 168 8.57 12.77 -4.57
C GLU A 168 9.15 13.98 -3.82
N MET A 169 9.75 13.73 -2.65
CA MET A 169 10.39 14.75 -1.81
C MET A 169 11.90 14.93 -2.11
N LYS A 170 12.48 14.10 -2.98
CA LYS A 170 13.88 14.24 -3.42
C LYS A 170 13.98 15.26 -4.55
N GLU A 171 15.14 15.90 -4.65
CA GLU A 171 15.49 16.71 -5.83
C GLU A 171 15.38 15.86 -7.11
N VAL A 172 14.83 16.44 -8.20
CA VAL A 172 14.60 15.73 -9.48
C VAL A 172 15.86 15.02 -9.99
N LYS A 173 17.04 15.65 -9.88
CA LYS A 173 18.33 15.06 -10.29
C LYS A 173 18.78 13.85 -9.46
N ARG A 174 18.19 13.64 -8.28
CA ARG A 174 18.46 12.50 -7.38
C ARG A 174 17.37 11.42 -7.45
N GLN A 175 16.32 11.65 -8.24
CA GLN A 175 15.28 10.65 -8.44
C GLN A 175 15.79 9.58 -9.40
N ILE A 176 15.48 8.34 -9.09
CA ILE A 176 15.74 7.20 -9.98
C ILE A 176 14.54 7.01 -10.90
N PRO A 177 14.75 6.76 -12.20
CA PRO A 177 13.65 6.49 -13.11
C PRO A 177 12.93 5.20 -12.71
N ILE A 178 11.60 5.24 -12.70
CA ILE A 178 10.77 4.03 -12.56
C ILE A 178 10.60 3.41 -13.95
N PRO A 179 11.02 2.16 -14.17
CA PRO A 179 10.88 1.50 -15.47
C PRO A 179 9.41 1.21 -15.79
N GLY A 180 9.08 1.20 -17.08
CA GLY A 180 7.86 0.55 -17.58
C GLY A 180 8.03 -0.96 -17.48
N ILE A 181 6.98 -1.65 -17.04
CA ILE A 181 6.98 -3.10 -16.83
C ILE A 181 5.93 -3.78 -17.71
N GLY A 182 6.21 -5.00 -18.18
CA GLY A 182 5.30 -5.75 -19.05
C GLY A 182 5.51 -7.26 -18.94
N LEU A 183 4.50 -8.03 -19.35
CA LEU A 183 4.54 -9.49 -19.39
C LEU A 183 5.31 -9.99 -20.62
N TYR A 184 6.16 -10.99 -20.42
CA TYR A 184 6.83 -11.73 -21.49
C TYR A 184 6.27 -13.14 -21.64
N ASP A 185 6.09 -13.58 -22.89
CA ASP A 185 5.85 -14.97 -23.29
C ASP A 185 4.74 -15.69 -22.49
N SER A 186 3.65 -14.98 -22.19
CA SER A 186 2.48 -15.56 -21.56
C SER A 186 1.21 -14.90 -22.06
N CYS A 187 0.16 -15.70 -22.21
CA CYS A 187 -1.18 -15.25 -22.59
C CYS A 187 -2.02 -14.81 -21.39
N ASP A 188 -1.55 -15.00 -20.15
CA ASP A 188 -2.28 -14.63 -18.94
C ASP A 188 -2.19 -13.13 -18.63
N TYR A 189 -2.66 -12.32 -19.57
CA TYR A 189 -2.75 -10.87 -19.40
C TYR A 189 -3.70 -10.49 -18.27
N THR A 190 -4.72 -11.29 -18.01
CA THR A 190 -5.68 -11.04 -16.92
C THR A 190 -5.00 -11.17 -15.56
N GLY A 191 -4.29 -12.28 -15.30
CA GLY A 191 -3.52 -12.48 -14.08
C GLY A 191 -2.46 -11.40 -13.88
N TRP A 192 -1.72 -11.06 -14.94
CA TRP A 192 -0.76 -9.95 -14.90
C TRP A 192 -1.42 -8.61 -14.50
N GLN A 193 -2.57 -8.25 -15.10
CA GLN A 193 -3.28 -7.03 -14.75
C GLN A 193 -3.79 -7.05 -13.30
N ILE A 194 -4.28 -8.20 -12.80
CA ILE A 194 -4.69 -8.36 -11.41
C ILE A 194 -3.51 -8.07 -10.47
N GLY A 195 -2.35 -8.67 -10.73
CA GLY A 195 -1.14 -8.46 -9.94
C GLY A 195 -0.67 -7.01 -9.96
N LEU A 196 -0.75 -6.33 -11.12
CA LEU A 196 -0.47 -4.90 -11.20
C LEU A 196 -1.44 -4.04 -10.38
N GLN A 197 -2.74 -4.36 -10.34
CA GLN A 197 -3.69 -3.63 -9.51
C GLN A 197 -3.43 -3.84 -8.01
N LYS A 198 -3.11 -5.08 -7.60
CA LYS A 198 -2.74 -5.40 -6.21
C LYS A 198 -1.48 -4.65 -5.77
N ALA A 199 -0.41 -4.71 -6.57
CA ALA A 199 0.82 -3.97 -6.29
C ALA A 199 0.62 -2.45 -6.30
N SER A 200 -0.17 -1.92 -7.23
CA SER A 200 -0.51 -0.49 -7.30
C SER A 200 -1.27 -0.01 -6.05
N ALA A 201 -2.19 -0.83 -5.53
CA ALA A 201 -2.92 -0.55 -4.31
C ALA A 201 -2.02 -0.58 -3.07
N GLN A 202 -1.12 -1.57 -2.97
CA GLN A 202 -0.16 -1.63 -1.88
C GLN A 202 0.86 -0.48 -1.94
N ASN A 203 1.37 -0.15 -3.13
CA ASN A 203 2.27 0.99 -3.35
C ASN A 203 1.58 2.32 -3.04
N LEU A 204 0.28 2.46 -3.31
CA LEU A 204 -0.49 3.61 -2.87
C LEU A 204 -0.57 3.68 -1.33
N ALA A 205 -0.81 2.56 -0.65
CA ALA A 205 -0.80 2.53 0.80
C ALA A 205 0.58 2.91 1.36
N ARG A 206 1.67 2.35 0.80
CA ARG A 206 3.06 2.73 1.12
C ARG A 206 3.29 4.23 0.93
N GLN A 207 2.83 4.79 -0.19
CA GLN A 207 2.92 6.22 -0.48
C GLN A 207 2.26 7.06 0.61
N LEU A 208 0.98 6.81 0.90
CA LEU A 208 0.24 7.57 1.89
C LEU A 208 0.85 7.42 3.29
N SER A 209 1.31 6.23 3.66
CA SER A 209 2.01 6.01 4.94
C SER A 209 3.31 6.82 5.05
N GLU A 210 4.09 6.88 3.97
CA GLU A 210 5.43 7.48 3.95
C GLU A 210 5.41 9.02 3.87
N ILE A 211 4.37 9.62 3.27
CA ILE A 211 4.28 11.08 3.16
C ILE A 211 4.36 11.72 4.57
N PRO A 212 5.25 12.70 4.78
CA PRO A 212 5.41 13.39 6.06
C PRO A 212 4.11 14.03 6.57
N SER A 213 3.89 13.99 7.88
CA SER A 213 2.63 14.44 8.51
C SER A 213 2.35 15.93 8.36
N ASN A 214 3.39 16.76 8.25
CA ASN A 214 3.24 18.19 7.96
C ASN A 214 2.68 18.48 6.55
N ILE A 215 2.77 17.50 5.64
CA ILE A 215 2.19 17.56 4.29
C ILE A 215 0.84 16.83 4.29
N LEU A 216 0.79 15.62 4.84
CA LEU A 216 -0.39 14.77 4.86
C LEU A 216 -1.10 14.81 6.21
N THR A 217 -1.62 16.00 6.54
CA THR A 217 -2.49 16.26 7.71
C THR A 217 -3.84 15.56 7.56
N PRO A 218 -4.75 15.56 8.55
CA PRO A 218 -6.08 14.96 8.42
C PRO A 218 -6.87 15.48 7.21
N ILE A 219 -6.83 16.80 6.97
CA ILE A 219 -7.44 17.42 5.79
C ILE A 219 -6.70 16.99 4.52
N GLY A 220 -5.37 17.03 4.52
CA GLY A 220 -4.56 16.61 3.37
C GLY A 220 -4.83 15.16 2.95
N PHE A 221 -5.00 14.26 3.92
CA PHE A 221 -5.33 12.86 3.69
C PHE A 221 -6.73 12.71 3.09
N ALA A 222 -7.72 13.42 3.64
CA ALA A 222 -9.09 13.41 3.10
C ALA A 222 -9.14 13.94 1.66
N GLN A 223 -8.43 15.04 1.38
CA GLN A 223 -8.29 15.62 0.04
C GLN A 223 -7.64 14.62 -0.93
N SER A 224 -6.54 13.98 -0.50
CA SER A 224 -5.84 12.96 -1.29
C SER A 224 -6.78 11.79 -1.62
N SER A 225 -7.56 11.34 -0.64
CA SER A 225 -8.54 10.27 -0.81
C SER A 225 -9.58 10.62 -1.87
N VAL A 226 -10.10 11.86 -1.88
CA VAL A 226 -11.00 12.34 -2.94
C VAL A 226 -10.32 12.31 -4.31
N ASP A 227 -9.11 12.87 -4.41
CA ASP A 227 -8.37 12.99 -5.68
C ASP A 227 -8.01 11.65 -6.33
N ILE A 228 -7.80 10.62 -5.49
CA ILE A 228 -7.49 9.25 -5.89
C ILE A 228 -8.76 8.48 -6.25
N LEU A 229 -9.74 8.47 -5.36
CA LEU A 229 -10.86 7.52 -5.40
C LEU A 229 -12.04 8.00 -6.25
N ALA A 230 -12.28 9.32 -6.33
CA ALA A 230 -13.37 9.84 -7.16
C ALA A 230 -13.16 9.51 -8.65
N LYS A 231 -11.91 9.51 -9.11
CA LYS A 231 -11.53 9.11 -10.48
C LYS A 231 -11.68 7.60 -10.71
N ALA A 232 -11.66 6.83 -9.64
CA ALA A 232 -11.83 5.38 -9.66
C ALA A 232 -13.30 4.96 -9.44
N GLY A 233 -14.28 5.89 -9.50
CA GLY A 233 -15.70 5.55 -9.34
C GLY A 233 -16.14 5.25 -7.89
N VAL A 234 -15.31 5.56 -6.90
CA VAL A 234 -15.65 5.41 -5.47
C VAL A 234 -16.12 6.76 -4.94
N SER A 235 -17.29 6.79 -4.29
CA SER A 235 -17.79 8.01 -3.64
C SER A 235 -17.02 8.29 -2.37
N VAL A 236 -16.65 9.55 -2.16
CA VAL A 236 -15.89 10.02 -0.99
C VAL A 236 -16.64 11.16 -0.33
N GLU A 237 -17.08 10.95 0.90
CA GLU A 237 -17.71 11.97 1.73
C GLU A 237 -16.79 12.38 2.87
N VAL A 238 -16.53 13.67 2.99
CA VAL A 238 -15.65 14.24 4.01
C VAL A 238 -16.50 14.96 5.05
N LYS A 239 -16.55 14.43 6.27
CA LYS A 239 -17.30 15.00 7.39
C LYS A 239 -16.35 15.77 8.31
N VAL A 240 -16.73 17.00 8.62
CA VAL A 240 -15.94 17.90 9.48
C VAL A 240 -16.31 17.77 10.96
N LYS A 241 -15.47 18.34 11.84
CA LYS A 241 -15.66 18.36 13.31
C LYS A 241 -17.10 18.67 13.77
N ALA A 242 -17.80 19.61 13.12
CA ALA A 242 -19.18 19.96 13.48
C ALA A 242 -20.16 18.78 13.30
N TRP A 243 -20.01 18.01 12.22
CA TRP A 243 -20.81 16.81 12.00
C TRP A 243 -20.49 15.74 13.04
N ALA A 244 -19.21 15.52 13.35
CA ALA A 244 -18.80 14.55 14.36
C ALA A 244 -19.38 14.87 15.76
N LYS A 245 -19.54 16.16 16.08
CA LYS A 245 -20.23 16.60 17.31
C LYS A 245 -21.72 16.26 17.29
N ILE A 246 -22.41 16.51 16.17
CA ILE A 246 -23.84 16.18 16.00
C ILE A 246 -24.07 14.66 16.12
N MET A 247 -23.09 13.87 15.68
CA MET A 247 -23.14 12.41 15.71
C MET A 247 -22.68 11.79 17.04
N ASP A 248 -22.38 12.62 18.06
CA ASP A 248 -21.87 12.24 19.38
C ASP A 248 -20.59 11.37 19.31
N LEU A 249 -19.70 11.64 18.35
CA LEU A 249 -18.40 10.96 18.20
C LEU A 249 -17.36 11.53 19.18
N ASN A 250 -17.68 11.56 20.47
CA ASN A 250 -16.89 12.24 21.48
C ASN A 250 -15.51 11.59 21.72
N ALA A 251 -15.40 10.26 21.57
CA ALA A 251 -14.14 9.55 21.71
C ALA A 251 -13.19 9.90 20.55
N PHE A 252 -13.70 9.91 19.32
CA PHE A 252 -12.97 10.40 18.15
C PHE A 252 -12.56 11.88 18.28
N LEU A 253 -13.48 12.74 18.73
CA LEU A 253 -13.20 14.16 18.92
C LEU A 253 -12.15 14.42 19.99
N ALA A 254 -12.14 13.62 21.06
CA ALA A 254 -11.16 13.70 22.13
C ALA A 254 -9.77 13.23 21.66
N ALA A 255 -9.68 12.16 20.86
CA ALA A 255 -8.40 11.68 20.32
C ALA A 255 -7.62 12.79 19.57
N GLY A 256 -8.32 13.66 18.85
CA GLY A 256 -7.73 14.78 18.10
C GLY A 256 -7.76 16.14 18.81
N SER A 257 -8.14 16.23 20.09
CA SER A 257 -8.39 17.53 20.73
C SER A 257 -7.12 18.31 21.07
N GLY A 258 -5.97 17.64 21.13
CA GLY A 258 -4.67 18.25 21.43
C GLY A 258 -4.02 18.96 20.25
N SER A 259 -4.38 18.64 19.00
CA SER A 259 -3.78 19.26 17.82
C SER A 259 -4.52 20.53 17.37
N CYS A 260 -3.79 21.42 16.69
CA CYS A 260 -4.37 22.52 15.92
C CYS A 260 -4.97 22.05 14.59
N GLU A 261 -4.56 20.89 14.08
CA GLU A 261 -5.14 20.29 12.88
C GLU A 261 -6.52 19.72 13.19
N PRO A 262 -7.58 20.14 12.47
CA PRO A 262 -8.94 19.75 12.80
C PRO A 262 -9.18 18.26 12.44
N PRO A 263 -9.91 17.52 13.29
CA PRO A 263 -10.27 16.13 12.99
C PRO A 263 -11.25 16.07 11.82
N VAL A 264 -11.08 15.04 10.98
CA VAL A 264 -11.91 14.78 9.79
C VAL A 264 -12.35 13.32 9.80
N PHE A 265 -13.59 13.06 9.41
CA PHE A 265 -14.12 11.71 9.32
C PHE A 265 -14.51 11.43 7.87
N VAL A 266 -13.83 10.48 7.23
CA VAL A 266 -14.00 10.19 5.80
C VAL A 266 -14.80 8.91 5.63
N GLU A 267 -15.79 8.96 4.76
CA GLU A 267 -16.60 7.81 4.34
C GLU A 267 -16.39 7.54 2.86
N LEU A 268 -16.09 6.28 2.54
CA LEU A 268 -15.87 5.79 1.19
C LEU A 268 -16.99 4.82 0.84
N SER A 269 -17.49 4.89 -0.39
CA SER A 269 -18.57 4.00 -0.84
C SER A 269 -18.28 3.46 -2.23
N TYR A 270 -18.19 2.13 -2.32
CA TYR A 270 -18.09 1.38 -3.56
C TYR A 270 -19.31 0.47 -3.68
N TYR A 271 -20.00 0.57 -4.81
CA TYR A 271 -21.18 -0.22 -5.13
C TYR A 271 -20.85 -1.18 -6.28
N GLY A 272 -20.42 -2.39 -5.94
CA GLY A 272 -20.15 -3.45 -6.90
C GLY A 272 -21.35 -4.35 -7.19
N CYS A 273 -22.44 -4.19 -6.43
CA CYS A 273 -23.70 -4.91 -6.63
C CYS A 273 -24.89 -4.00 -6.31
N GLU A 274 -26.10 -4.56 -6.13
CA GLU A 274 -27.30 -3.80 -5.81
C GLU A 274 -27.10 -2.94 -4.54
N PRO A 275 -27.47 -1.64 -4.55
CA PRO A 275 -27.19 -0.72 -3.45
C PRO A 275 -27.70 -1.16 -2.06
N ASP A 276 -28.80 -1.91 -2.03
CA ASP A 276 -29.43 -2.39 -0.79
C ASP A 276 -28.77 -3.66 -0.23
N THR A 277 -27.85 -4.28 -0.97
CA THR A 277 -27.10 -5.44 -0.47
C THR A 277 -26.19 -5.02 0.68
N PRO A 278 -26.29 -5.68 1.86
CA PRO A 278 -25.46 -5.38 3.02
C PRO A 278 -23.95 -5.35 2.68
N PRO A 279 -23.24 -4.26 3.00
CA PRO A 279 -21.85 -4.08 2.59
C PRO A 279 -20.87 -4.79 3.53
N LEU A 280 -19.63 -4.96 3.05
CA LEU A 280 -18.45 -5.11 3.93
C LEU A 280 -18.02 -3.71 4.39
N VAL A 281 -17.72 -3.53 5.68
CA VAL A 281 -17.18 -2.26 6.18
C VAL A 281 -15.70 -2.43 6.54
N LEU A 282 -14.85 -1.62 5.93
CA LEU A 282 -13.44 -1.48 6.25
C LEU A 282 -13.23 -0.21 7.08
N ILE A 283 -12.62 -0.33 8.26
CA ILE A 283 -12.32 0.80 9.14
C ILE A 283 -10.81 0.96 9.23
N GLY A 284 -10.30 2.15 8.92
CA GLY A 284 -8.86 2.44 8.93
C GLY A 284 -8.49 3.46 9.99
N LYS A 285 -7.65 3.09 10.96
CA LYS A 285 -7.05 4.05 11.91
C LYS A 285 -6.26 5.11 11.12
N GLY A 286 -6.62 6.38 11.30
CA GLY A 286 -6.07 7.52 10.55
C GLY A 286 -5.36 8.55 11.42
N VAL A 287 -4.45 8.13 12.31
CA VAL A 287 -3.67 9.08 13.11
C VAL A 287 -2.51 9.59 12.27
N THR A 288 -2.63 10.82 11.76
CA THR A 288 -1.69 11.36 10.78
C THR A 288 -0.31 11.66 11.35
N PHE A 289 -0.25 11.96 12.64
CA PHE A 289 0.96 11.94 13.46
C PHE A 289 0.59 11.60 14.90
N ASN A 290 1.42 10.79 15.56
CA ASN A 290 1.21 10.40 16.94
C ASN A 290 2.44 10.71 17.80
N SER A 291 2.36 11.78 18.60
CA SER A 291 3.41 12.09 19.57
C SER A 291 3.23 11.34 20.90
N GLY A 292 2.11 10.64 21.10
CA GLY A 292 1.65 10.10 22.37
C GLY A 292 0.73 11.02 23.19
N GLY A 293 0.47 12.25 22.72
CA GLY A 293 -0.29 13.23 23.48
C GLY A 293 0.48 13.74 24.71
N LEU A 294 -0.12 13.71 25.90
CA LEU A 294 0.55 14.07 27.16
C LEU A 294 1.45 12.95 27.70
N CYS A 295 1.11 11.69 27.43
CA CYS A 295 2.00 10.54 27.57
C CYS A 295 2.99 10.50 26.40
N LEU A 296 3.89 11.49 26.36
CA LEU A 296 4.73 11.76 25.21
C LEU A 296 5.70 10.60 24.92
N LYS A 297 5.72 10.17 23.66
CA LYS A 297 6.72 9.24 23.10
C LYS A 297 8.11 9.85 23.13
N THR A 298 9.13 9.01 23.21
CA THR A 298 10.52 9.44 22.99
C THR A 298 10.75 9.90 21.54
N CYS A 299 11.79 10.70 21.30
CA CYS A 299 12.14 11.15 19.95
C CYS A 299 12.36 9.99 18.97
N GLU A 300 12.95 8.89 19.45
CA GLU A 300 13.22 7.70 18.65
C GLU A 300 11.93 6.99 18.24
N GLU A 301 10.94 6.91 19.13
CA GLU A 301 9.63 6.35 18.82
C GLU A 301 8.85 7.24 17.85
N GLN A 302 8.98 8.56 17.97
CA GLN A 302 8.25 9.52 17.13
C GLN A 302 8.68 9.52 15.66
N LYS A 303 9.91 9.09 15.34
CA LYS A 303 10.48 9.16 13.98
C LYS A 303 9.58 8.48 12.94
N ASP A 304 8.95 7.37 13.31
CA ASP A 304 8.12 6.55 12.42
C ASP A 304 6.62 6.82 12.56
N MET A 305 6.21 7.74 13.44
CA MET A 305 4.79 8.00 13.74
C MET A 305 4.04 8.74 12.65
N ARG A 306 4.73 9.20 11.59
CA ARG A 306 4.06 9.54 10.32
C ARG A 306 3.31 8.33 9.73
N GLY A 307 3.77 7.11 10.02
CA GLY A 307 3.16 5.87 9.58
C GLY A 307 1.91 5.47 10.37
N ASP A 308 1.49 6.21 11.41
CA ASP A 308 0.36 5.81 12.26
C ASP A 308 -1.03 5.94 11.59
N LYS A 309 -1.02 6.40 10.34
CA LYS A 309 -2.14 6.44 9.39
C LYS A 309 -2.15 5.29 8.39
N SER A 310 -1.30 4.27 8.58
CA SER A 310 -1.20 3.14 7.63
C SER A 310 -2.50 2.34 7.53
N GLY A 311 -3.28 2.24 8.61
CA GLY A 311 -4.60 1.60 8.56
C GLY A 311 -5.55 2.30 7.58
N ALA A 312 -5.63 3.64 7.68
CA ALA A 312 -6.35 4.48 6.72
C ALA A 312 -5.83 4.32 5.29
N ALA A 313 -4.51 4.32 5.10
CA ALA A 313 -3.87 4.17 3.80
C ALA A 313 -4.20 2.82 3.13
N VAL A 314 -4.21 1.74 3.91
CA VAL A 314 -4.62 0.40 3.43
C VAL A 314 -6.08 0.38 2.99
N VAL A 315 -7.00 1.02 3.74
CA VAL A 315 -8.41 1.11 3.34
C VAL A 315 -8.56 1.86 2.01
N VAL A 316 -7.85 2.98 1.81
CA VAL A 316 -7.86 3.71 0.52
C VAL A 316 -7.31 2.83 -0.61
N GLY A 317 -6.21 2.13 -0.38
CA GLY A 317 -5.63 1.19 -1.36
C GLY A 317 -6.58 0.05 -1.72
N ALA A 318 -7.21 -0.58 -0.73
CA ALA A 318 -8.16 -1.67 -0.90
C ALA A 318 -9.41 -1.22 -1.68
N MET A 319 -9.95 -0.04 -1.37
CA MET A 319 -11.09 0.53 -2.12
C MET A 319 -10.73 0.80 -3.58
N ARG A 320 -9.51 1.29 -3.85
CA ARG A 320 -9.02 1.48 -5.22
C ARG A 320 -8.88 0.16 -5.97
N ALA A 321 -8.32 -0.87 -5.35
CA ALA A 321 -8.21 -2.20 -5.94
C ALA A 321 -9.58 -2.82 -6.21
N ALA A 322 -10.50 -2.74 -5.24
CA ALA A 322 -11.85 -3.29 -5.37
C ALA A 322 -12.60 -2.69 -6.57
N SER A 323 -12.49 -1.38 -6.76
CA SER A 323 -13.08 -0.71 -7.91
C SER A 323 -12.37 -1.05 -9.22
N ALA A 324 -11.03 -1.03 -9.24
CA ALA A 324 -10.27 -1.34 -10.45
C ALA A 324 -10.49 -2.79 -10.95
N LEU A 325 -10.74 -3.72 -10.03
CA LEU A 325 -11.05 -5.12 -10.32
C LEU A 325 -12.55 -5.39 -10.51
N ASN A 326 -13.40 -4.37 -10.41
CA ASN A 326 -14.87 -4.48 -10.50
C ASN A 326 -15.44 -5.59 -9.59
N LEU A 327 -15.01 -5.64 -8.33
CA LEU A 327 -15.48 -6.68 -7.41
C LEU A 327 -17.01 -6.63 -7.26
N PRO A 328 -17.72 -7.76 -7.34
CA PRO A 328 -19.18 -7.79 -7.34
C PRO A 328 -19.77 -7.72 -5.92
N MET A 329 -19.35 -6.73 -5.13
CA MET A 329 -19.81 -6.53 -3.75
C MET A 329 -19.78 -5.07 -3.32
N ASN A 330 -20.66 -4.70 -2.38
CA ASN A 330 -20.65 -3.38 -1.77
C ASN A 330 -19.61 -3.29 -0.66
N ILE A 331 -18.80 -2.23 -0.69
CA ILE A 331 -17.78 -1.97 0.34
C ILE A 331 -17.92 -0.52 0.83
N ARG A 332 -17.91 -0.34 2.15
CA ARG A 332 -17.82 0.96 2.82
C ARG A 332 -16.46 1.10 3.47
N GLY A 333 -15.81 2.23 3.28
CA GLY A 333 -14.62 2.62 4.03
C GLY A 333 -14.97 3.67 5.07
N ILE A 334 -14.53 3.49 6.31
CA ILE A 334 -14.68 4.48 7.38
C ILE A 334 -13.29 4.83 7.90
N ILE A 335 -12.91 6.09 7.78
CA ILE A 335 -11.56 6.56 8.12
C ILE A 335 -11.68 7.78 9.03
N PRO A 336 -11.66 7.59 10.36
CA PRO A 336 -11.47 8.70 11.29
C PRO A 336 -10.03 9.19 11.20
N LEU A 337 -9.82 10.50 10.99
CA LEU A 337 -8.51 11.14 10.84
C LEU A 337 -8.29 12.20 11.91
N THR A 338 -7.16 12.11 12.63
CA THR A 338 -6.73 13.04 13.68
C THR A 338 -5.22 13.18 13.70
N GLU A 339 -4.71 14.08 14.55
CA GLU A 339 -3.34 14.02 15.08
C GLU A 339 -3.42 13.87 16.60
N ASN A 340 -2.54 13.06 17.18
CA ASN A 340 -2.38 12.94 18.62
C ASN A 340 -1.17 13.78 19.04
N MET A 341 -1.43 14.95 19.65
CA MET A 341 -0.43 15.95 20.00
C MET A 341 -0.60 16.42 21.44
N PRO A 342 0.47 16.80 22.16
CA PRO A 342 0.34 17.59 23.37
C PRO A 342 -0.21 18.96 23.00
N GLY A 343 -1.18 19.44 23.76
CA GLY A 343 -1.77 20.75 23.54
C GLY A 343 -2.65 21.16 24.72
N PRO A 344 -3.09 22.43 24.76
CA PRO A 344 -3.89 22.97 25.87
C PRO A 344 -5.25 22.27 26.01
N CYS A 345 -5.73 21.65 24.93
CA CYS A 345 -6.99 20.90 24.90
C CYS A 345 -6.77 19.39 24.79
N ALA A 346 -5.55 18.90 24.98
CA ALA A 346 -5.26 17.47 24.94
C ALA A 346 -6.00 16.72 26.06
N VAL A 347 -6.35 15.47 25.76
CA VAL A 347 -6.85 14.53 26.77
C VAL A 347 -5.78 14.32 27.83
N LYS A 348 -6.20 14.23 29.09
CA LYS A 348 -5.32 13.99 30.23
C LYS A 348 -5.48 12.55 30.72
N PRO A 349 -4.40 11.92 31.20
CA PRO A 349 -4.52 10.70 32.00
C PRO A 349 -5.53 10.90 33.14
N GLY A 350 -6.48 9.97 33.27
CA GLY A 350 -7.60 10.02 34.20
C GLY A 350 -8.87 10.68 33.66
N ASP A 351 -8.84 11.33 32.49
CA ASP A 351 -10.07 11.87 31.87
C ASP A 351 -11.04 10.73 31.54
N VAL A 352 -12.35 11.00 31.70
CA VAL A 352 -13.41 10.05 31.37
C VAL A 352 -14.22 10.58 30.18
N ILE A 353 -14.29 9.80 29.11
CA ILE A 353 -14.93 10.19 27.85
C ILE A 353 -16.12 9.27 27.57
N ARG A 354 -17.26 9.85 27.19
CA ARG A 354 -18.45 9.07 26.81
C ARG A 354 -18.48 8.82 25.31
N SER A 355 -18.24 7.57 24.88
CA SER A 355 -18.29 7.14 23.47
C SER A 355 -19.70 7.20 22.86
N LYS A 356 -19.79 7.08 21.54
CA LYS A 356 -21.04 6.96 20.78
C LYS A 356 -21.91 5.80 21.27
N SER A 357 -21.29 4.71 21.72
CA SER A 357 -22.02 3.54 22.25
C SER A 357 -22.74 3.81 23.58
N GLY A 358 -22.53 4.99 24.18
CA GLY A 358 -23.03 5.36 25.50
C GLY A 358 -22.13 4.92 26.65
N LYS A 359 -21.15 4.03 26.39
CA LYS A 359 -20.14 3.60 27.36
C LYS A 359 -19.14 4.72 27.65
N THR A 360 -18.68 4.78 28.89
CA THR A 360 -17.60 5.67 29.33
C THR A 360 -16.25 4.97 29.27
N ILE A 361 -15.21 5.71 28.94
CA ILE A 361 -13.83 5.24 28.77
C ILE A 361 -12.95 6.11 29.67
N VAL A 362 -12.23 5.49 30.60
CA VAL A 362 -11.17 6.16 31.36
C VAL A 362 -9.90 6.12 30.52
N VAL A 363 -9.30 7.27 30.26
CA VAL A 363 -8.05 7.35 29.51
C VAL A 363 -6.89 7.28 30.48
N GLU A 364 -6.30 6.09 30.64
CA GLU A 364 -5.12 5.92 31.50
C GLU A 364 -3.84 6.40 30.80
N ASP A 365 -3.76 6.19 29.49
CA ASP A 365 -2.60 6.54 28.68
C ASP A 365 -3.06 7.12 27.33
N THR A 366 -2.63 8.35 27.07
CA THR A 366 -3.03 9.14 25.90
C THR A 366 -2.33 8.69 24.61
N ASP A 367 -1.33 7.81 24.70
CA ASP A 367 -0.68 7.21 23.53
C ASP A 367 -1.57 6.17 22.83
N PHE A 368 -2.54 5.62 23.55
CA PHE A 368 -3.54 4.71 22.99
C PHE A 368 -4.75 5.46 22.41
N ASP A 369 -4.54 6.57 21.72
CA ASP A 369 -5.60 7.36 21.08
C ASP A 369 -6.32 6.59 19.95
N GLY A 370 -5.59 5.72 19.24
CA GLY A 370 -6.12 4.96 18.11
C GLY A 370 -7.30 4.06 18.46
N ARG A 371 -7.34 3.47 19.66
CA ARG A 371 -8.50 2.66 20.09
C ARG A 371 -9.70 3.53 20.48
N LEU A 372 -9.44 4.76 20.94
CA LEU A 372 -10.47 5.72 21.32
C LEU A 372 -11.27 6.16 20.10
N MET A 373 -10.58 6.57 19.02
CA MET A 373 -11.25 6.95 17.77
C MET A 373 -11.96 5.78 17.08
N LEU A 374 -11.40 4.57 17.15
CA LEU A 374 -12.01 3.39 16.55
C LEU A 374 -13.28 2.93 17.28
N ALA A 375 -13.39 3.13 18.59
CA ALA A 375 -14.60 2.79 19.34
C ALA A 375 -15.84 3.49 18.77
N ASP A 376 -15.72 4.78 18.44
CA ASP A 376 -16.79 5.55 17.81
C ASP A 376 -17.00 5.15 16.34
N ALA A 377 -15.92 4.92 15.59
CA ALA A 377 -16.02 4.50 14.18
C ALA A 377 -16.70 3.12 14.03
N MET A 378 -16.39 2.15 14.89
CA MET A 378 -17.02 0.83 14.92
C MET A 378 -18.50 0.92 15.32
N THR A 379 -18.83 1.75 16.32
CA THR A 379 -20.24 1.98 16.70
C THR A 379 -21.00 2.65 15.55
N TYR A 380 -20.38 3.62 14.87
CA TYR A 380 -20.96 4.29 13.72
C TYR A 380 -21.17 3.35 12.54
N ALA A 381 -20.26 2.42 12.28
CA ALA A 381 -20.38 1.43 11.20
C ALA A 381 -21.68 0.60 11.27
N GLY A 382 -22.25 0.43 12.46
CA GLY A 382 -23.50 -0.32 12.66
C GLY A 382 -24.70 0.25 11.90
N ILE A 383 -24.70 1.53 11.54
CA ILE A 383 -25.82 2.13 10.76
C ILE A 383 -25.99 1.49 9.38
N TYR A 384 -24.93 0.87 8.85
CA TYR A 384 -24.92 0.26 7.52
C TYR A 384 -25.43 -1.18 7.51
N ASN A 385 -25.77 -1.75 8.67
CA ASN A 385 -26.13 -3.16 8.84
C ASN A 385 -25.19 -4.11 8.06
N PRO A 386 -23.87 -4.05 8.32
CA PRO A 386 -22.87 -4.69 7.47
C PRO A 386 -22.82 -6.21 7.64
N LYS A 387 -22.37 -6.93 6.59
CA LYS A 387 -22.09 -8.37 6.68
C LYS A 387 -20.92 -8.68 7.60
N ALA A 388 -19.91 -7.82 7.58
CA ALA A 388 -18.74 -7.89 8.44
C ALA A 388 -18.10 -6.50 8.56
N ILE A 389 -17.41 -6.28 9.68
CA ILE A 389 -16.60 -5.10 9.94
C ILE A 389 -15.16 -5.57 10.10
N ILE A 390 -14.24 -4.99 9.33
CA ILE A 390 -12.80 -5.24 9.41
C ILE A 390 -12.12 -3.94 9.81
N SER A 391 -11.50 -3.91 10.99
CA SER A 391 -10.72 -2.76 11.45
C SER A 391 -9.22 -2.99 11.24
N ILE A 392 -8.54 -1.99 10.71
CA ILE A 392 -7.13 -2.03 10.33
C ILE A 392 -6.44 -0.81 10.95
N GLY A 393 -5.35 -1.04 11.67
CA GLY A 393 -4.60 0.05 12.29
C GLY A 393 -3.23 -0.38 12.77
N SER A 394 -2.29 0.57 12.73
CA SER A 394 -1.03 0.49 13.46
C SER A 394 -1.31 0.69 14.95
N HIS A 395 -1.51 -0.42 15.64
CA HIS A 395 -1.67 -0.42 17.09
C HIS A 395 -0.32 -0.68 17.74
N PHE A 396 0.12 0.23 18.60
CA PHE A 396 1.32 -0.01 19.40
C PHE A 396 1.00 -1.13 20.40
N GLY A 397 1.61 -2.29 20.19
CA GLY A 397 1.69 -3.34 21.20
C GLY A 397 3.01 -3.17 21.93
N ASN A 398 3.02 -3.24 23.26
CA ASN A 398 4.22 -3.17 24.10
C ASN A 398 5.12 -4.40 23.95
N THR A 399 5.17 -5.01 22.77
CA THR A 399 5.89 -6.24 22.47
C THR A 399 7.04 -5.94 21.53
N THR A 400 8.19 -5.71 22.13
CA THR A 400 9.54 -5.94 21.58
C THR A 400 9.72 -7.36 21.00
N THR A 401 8.71 -8.23 21.13
CA THR A 401 8.67 -9.63 20.69
C THR A 401 7.72 -9.94 19.52
N ALA A 402 6.88 -9.01 19.07
CA ALA A 402 6.03 -9.24 17.89
C ALA A 402 6.56 -8.46 16.69
N LYS A 403 7.58 -9.01 16.02
CA LYS A 403 8.17 -8.45 14.79
C LYS A 403 7.28 -8.53 13.54
N CYS A 404 5.98 -8.76 13.68
CA CYS A 404 5.07 -8.81 12.54
C CYS A 404 3.75 -8.12 12.86
N TRP A 405 3.27 -7.33 11.90
CA TRP A 405 1.98 -6.65 11.91
C TRP A 405 0.86 -7.63 12.29
N ARG A 406 0.33 -7.52 13.52
CA ARG A 406 -0.80 -8.34 13.94
C ARG A 406 -2.08 -7.63 13.54
N LEU A 407 -2.70 -8.07 12.43
CA LEU A 407 -4.10 -7.75 12.14
C LEU A 407 -4.95 -8.34 13.28
N MET A 408 -5.46 -7.49 14.17
CA MET A 408 -6.45 -7.92 15.15
C MET A 408 -7.82 -7.98 14.47
N TRP A 409 -8.26 -9.19 14.16
CA TRP A 409 -9.64 -9.48 13.79
C TRP A 409 -10.49 -9.42 15.07
N GLN A 410 -11.37 -8.43 15.18
CA GLN A 410 -12.49 -8.47 16.11
C GLN A 410 -13.77 -8.66 15.30
N THR A 411 -14.23 -9.90 15.19
CA THR A 411 -15.59 -10.21 14.76
C THR A 411 -16.53 -9.95 15.93
N GLN A 412 -17.27 -8.84 15.89
CA GLN A 412 -18.50 -8.75 16.68
C GLN A 412 -19.58 -9.53 15.92
N ALA A 413 -19.82 -10.78 16.35
CA ALA A 413 -21.03 -11.46 15.96
C ALA A 413 -22.21 -10.68 16.55
N THR A 414 -23.09 -10.18 15.69
CA THR A 414 -24.40 -9.66 16.11
C THR A 414 -25.19 -10.82 16.69
N THR A 415 -25.28 -10.88 18.02
CA THR A 415 -26.32 -11.66 18.69
C THR A 415 -27.67 -11.02 18.36
N THR A 416 -28.48 -11.73 17.59
CA THR A 416 -29.92 -11.49 17.37
C THR A 416 -30.69 -11.38 18.67
#